data_AF-A0A0U5D830-F1
#
_entry.id   AF-A0A0U5D830-F1
#
_cell.length_a   1.000
_cell.length_b   1.000
_cell.length_c   1.000
_cell.angle_alpha   90.00
_cell.angle_beta   90.00
_cell.angle_gamma   90.00
#
_symmetry.space_group_name_H-M   'P 1'
#
loop_
_entity.id
_entity.type
_entity.pdbx_description
1 polymer ?
#
loop_
_entity_poly.entity_id
_entity_poly.type
_entity_poly.pdbx_seq_one_letter_code
_entity_poly.pdbx_strand_id
1 'polypeptide(L)'
;MDQKLSQVIKNDNIPPEMMDMLESLDNNAQRLLADHYDENSNYFRRAQPAKIAERFGGFPDKHPLLYHYTNLNSLEAILSSRSFFIGRYTDMNDKSEKQYTYDLCKSALKEAGASNKELQEFNNDISNPIFDYYLMSLTDNKNSEALSRYGDIAIQFKNQSIQDHLAIKHTPSYFYKRLDPGDGLVYPLKVLYDKKEQLEYVNTVMKAWSIAFRNKDRDPNDMSQIKNESLKALELYSQCFKNSLLYQEEEIRFVVIKRLSQEQHIMPDLYFNGKPKIKLDIEPNMIDTVIVSHKLEGKISSIQKMVQSYGFNNTEVKLTDLLY
;
A
#
# COMPACT_ATOMS: atom_id res chain seq x y z
N MET A 1 33.17 18.87 3.19
CA MET A 1 32.51 18.65 1.89
C MET A 1 32.69 17.18 1.51
N ASP A 2 31.60 16.43 1.36
CA ASP A 2 31.63 15.00 0.99
C ASP A 2 32.21 14.84 -0.42
N GLN A 3 33.10 13.86 -0.65
CA GLN A 3 33.81 13.68 -1.92
C GLN A 3 32.86 13.46 -3.11
N LYS A 4 31.67 12.89 -2.88
CA LYS A 4 30.62 12.74 -3.90
C LYS A 4 29.96 14.07 -4.27
N LEU A 5 29.66 14.90 -3.29
CA LEU A 5 29.13 16.26 -3.55
C LEU A 5 30.19 17.09 -4.28
N SER A 6 31.47 16.94 -3.92
CA SER A 6 32.57 17.55 -4.66
C SER A 6 32.69 17.06 -6.10
N GLN A 7 32.25 15.83 -6.43
CA GLN A 7 32.23 15.34 -7.81
C GLN A 7 31.08 15.94 -8.63
N VAL A 8 29.93 16.20 -8.01
CA VAL A 8 28.81 16.93 -8.63
C VAL A 8 29.14 18.43 -8.77
N ILE A 9 29.85 18.99 -7.78
CA ILE A 9 30.21 20.41 -7.69
C ILE A 9 31.44 20.80 -8.54
N LYS A 10 32.35 19.86 -8.86
CA LYS A 10 33.58 20.13 -9.66
C LYS A 10 33.35 20.35 -11.16
N ASN A 11 32.14 20.68 -11.56
CA ASN A 11 31.88 21.12 -12.92
C ASN A 11 32.03 22.64 -12.93
N ASP A 12 33.02 23.19 -13.63
CA ASP A 12 33.34 24.64 -13.70
C ASP A 12 32.20 25.50 -14.32
N ASN A 13 31.02 24.92 -14.51
CA ASN A 13 29.82 25.53 -15.10
C ASN A 13 28.67 25.75 -14.09
N ILE A 14 28.90 25.55 -12.78
CA ILE A 14 27.84 25.82 -11.78
C ILE A 14 27.71 27.34 -11.58
N PRO A 15 26.50 27.92 -11.76
CA PRO A 15 26.29 29.34 -11.53
C PRO A 15 26.70 29.76 -10.10
N PRO A 16 27.31 30.95 -9.91
CA PRO A 16 27.73 31.43 -8.59
C PRO A 16 26.59 31.41 -7.56
N GLU A 17 25.38 31.79 -7.96
CA GLU A 17 24.18 31.77 -7.10
C GLU A 17 23.85 30.36 -6.58
N MET A 18 24.11 29.32 -7.38
CA MET A 18 23.91 27.92 -6.98
C MET A 18 25.01 27.45 -6.02
N MET A 19 26.24 27.93 -6.19
CA MET A 19 27.32 27.67 -5.22
C MET A 19 27.04 28.34 -3.87
N ASP A 20 26.63 29.60 -3.88
CA ASP A 20 26.26 30.34 -2.66
C ASP A 20 25.12 29.65 -1.91
N MET A 21 24.11 29.15 -2.64
CA MET A 21 23.04 28.35 -2.06
C MET A 21 23.59 27.07 -1.40
N LEU A 22 24.41 26.29 -2.11
CA LEU A 22 24.96 25.03 -1.60
C LEU A 22 25.83 25.25 -0.36
N GLU A 23 26.61 26.32 -0.32
CA GLU A 23 27.43 26.69 0.84
C GLU A 23 26.60 27.17 2.04
N SER A 24 25.40 27.73 1.79
CA SER A 24 24.49 28.12 2.85
C SER A 24 23.86 26.93 3.59
N LEU A 25 23.73 25.78 2.92
CA LEU A 25 23.13 24.56 3.48
C LEU A 25 24.01 23.95 4.58
N ASP A 26 23.36 23.35 5.58
CA ASP A 26 24.12 22.54 6.55
C ASP A 26 24.68 21.26 5.89
N ASN A 27 25.69 20.66 6.52
CA ASN A 27 26.36 19.46 5.98
C ASN A 27 25.41 18.28 5.71
N ASN A 28 24.32 18.15 6.48
CA ASN A 28 23.35 17.08 6.27
C ASN A 28 22.47 17.35 5.05
N ALA A 29 22.06 18.60 4.83
CA ALA A 29 21.29 19.02 3.67
C ALA A 29 22.09 18.90 2.37
N GLN A 30 23.36 19.32 2.37
CA GLN A 30 24.27 19.09 1.25
C GLN A 30 24.34 17.60 0.88
N ARG A 31 24.52 16.73 1.88
CA ARG A 31 24.60 15.28 1.65
C ARG A 31 23.28 14.68 1.17
N LEU A 32 22.16 15.17 1.70
CA LEU A 32 20.82 14.75 1.28
C LEU A 32 20.54 15.12 -0.17
N LEU A 33 20.97 16.30 -0.63
CA LEU A 33 20.89 16.66 -2.05
C LEU A 33 21.68 15.69 -2.92
N ALA A 34 22.92 15.37 -2.55
CA ALA A 34 23.69 14.37 -3.29
C ALA A 34 22.99 13.00 -3.32
N ASP A 35 22.43 12.57 -2.18
CA ASP A 35 21.67 11.31 -2.10
C ASP A 35 20.37 11.36 -2.93
N HIS A 36 19.71 12.51 -3.06
CA HIS A 36 18.48 12.67 -3.85
C HIS A 36 18.72 12.47 -5.35
N TYR A 37 19.90 12.83 -5.86
CA TYR A 37 20.26 12.66 -7.28
C TYR A 37 21.10 11.39 -7.57
N ASP A 38 21.59 10.68 -6.56
CA ASP A 38 22.29 9.38 -6.73
C ASP A 38 21.30 8.21 -6.62
N GLU A 39 21.01 7.56 -7.75
CA GLU A 39 20.07 6.42 -7.81
C GLU A 39 20.48 5.23 -6.92
N ASN A 40 21.76 5.14 -6.55
CA ASN A 40 22.28 4.09 -5.67
C ASN A 40 22.27 4.48 -4.19
N SER A 41 21.91 5.73 -3.87
CA SER A 41 21.88 6.22 -2.50
C SER A 41 20.87 5.43 -1.66
N ASN A 42 21.02 5.53 -0.35
CA ASN A 42 20.08 4.92 0.58
C ASN A 42 18.70 5.63 0.46
N TYR A 43 18.72 6.96 0.45
CA TYR A 43 17.50 7.76 0.35
C TYR A 43 16.73 7.48 -0.94
N PHE A 44 17.38 7.55 -2.12
CA PHE A 44 16.72 7.36 -3.40
C PHE A 44 16.02 5.99 -3.48
N ARG A 45 16.73 4.91 -3.14
CA ARG A 45 16.18 3.55 -3.20
C ARG A 45 15.00 3.31 -2.28
N ARG A 46 14.87 4.09 -1.20
CA ARG A 46 13.78 3.97 -0.23
C ARG A 46 12.67 5.00 -0.49
N ALA A 47 12.97 6.18 -1.02
CA ALA A 47 11.96 7.23 -1.25
C ALA A 47 11.25 7.14 -2.60
N GLN A 48 11.89 6.58 -3.64
CA GLN A 48 11.34 6.61 -4.99
C GLN A 48 10.19 5.60 -5.19
N PRO A 49 9.01 6.03 -5.67
CA PRO A 49 7.85 5.13 -5.83
C PRO A 49 8.12 3.88 -6.66
N ALA A 50 8.90 3.99 -7.75
CA ALA A 50 9.25 2.85 -8.57
C ALA A 50 10.08 1.79 -7.81
N LYS A 51 10.99 2.23 -6.94
CA LYS A 51 11.82 1.34 -6.11
C LYS A 51 11.02 0.70 -4.98
N ILE A 52 10.11 1.46 -4.38
CA ILE A 52 9.15 0.94 -3.40
C ILE A 52 8.25 -0.12 -4.05
N ALA A 53 7.71 0.15 -5.25
CA ALA A 53 6.90 -0.80 -6.00
C ALA A 53 7.69 -2.06 -6.42
N GLU A 54 8.96 -1.91 -6.81
CA GLU A 54 9.84 -3.06 -7.11
C GLU A 54 10.06 -3.94 -5.87
N ARG A 55 10.28 -3.33 -4.71
CA ARG A 55 10.52 -4.04 -3.44
C ARG A 55 9.27 -4.72 -2.91
N PHE A 56 8.16 -4.00 -2.89
CA PHE A 56 6.93 -4.39 -2.21
C PHE A 56 5.82 -4.80 -3.19
N GLY A 57 6.08 -4.93 -4.48
CA GLY A 57 5.06 -5.32 -5.45
C GLY A 57 4.56 -6.75 -5.22
N GLY A 58 3.25 -6.92 -5.13
CA GLY A 58 2.57 -8.21 -5.07
C GLY A 58 2.41 -8.83 -6.45
N PHE A 59 3.50 -8.99 -7.20
CA PHE A 59 3.47 -9.31 -8.62
C PHE A 59 2.86 -10.71 -8.91
N PRO A 60 2.00 -10.87 -9.94
CA PRO A 60 1.36 -12.13 -10.28
C PRO A 60 2.30 -13.29 -10.64
N ASP A 61 3.51 -13.01 -11.14
CA ASP A 61 4.53 -14.02 -11.44
C ASP A 61 5.12 -14.65 -10.17
N LYS A 62 5.19 -13.88 -9.07
CA LYS A 62 5.68 -14.34 -7.76
C LYS A 62 4.57 -14.88 -6.86
N HIS A 63 3.37 -14.30 -6.99
CA HIS A 63 2.19 -14.60 -6.18
C HIS A 63 0.99 -14.93 -7.08
N PRO A 64 0.99 -16.06 -7.79
CA PRO A 64 0.00 -16.33 -8.84
C PRO A 64 -1.42 -16.58 -8.30
N LEU A 65 -1.52 -17.12 -7.08
CA LEU A 65 -2.77 -17.50 -6.44
C LEU A 65 -2.87 -16.80 -5.09
N LEU A 66 -4.03 -16.23 -4.81
CA LEU A 66 -4.30 -15.52 -3.57
C LEU A 66 -5.62 -16.00 -2.97
N TYR A 67 -5.72 -15.92 -1.64
CA TYR A 67 -6.85 -16.48 -0.91
C TYR A 67 -7.56 -15.42 -0.07
N HIS A 68 -8.89 -15.45 -0.12
CA HIS A 68 -9.75 -14.68 0.78
C HIS A 68 -10.41 -15.59 1.81
N TYR A 69 -10.07 -15.39 3.08
CA TYR A 69 -10.72 -16.10 4.19
C TYR A 69 -12.07 -15.51 4.53
N THR A 70 -13.08 -16.37 4.62
CA THR A 70 -14.46 -15.96 4.83
C THR A 70 -15.35 -17.09 5.39
N ASN A 71 -16.63 -16.80 5.57
CA ASN A 71 -17.64 -17.76 6.02
C ASN A 71 -18.64 -18.13 4.91
N LEU A 72 -19.46 -19.14 5.15
CA LEU A 72 -20.40 -19.67 4.16
C LEU A 72 -21.41 -18.63 3.66
N ASN A 73 -21.95 -17.80 4.55
CA ASN A 73 -22.91 -16.76 4.18
C ASN A 73 -22.26 -15.69 3.27
N SER A 74 -21.00 -15.35 3.55
CA SER A 74 -20.26 -14.36 2.77
C SER A 74 -19.84 -14.93 1.41
N LEU A 75 -19.44 -16.21 1.35
CA LEU A 75 -19.26 -16.92 0.09
C LEU A 75 -20.53 -16.87 -0.75
N GLU A 76 -21.68 -17.26 -0.19
CA GLU A 76 -22.95 -17.23 -0.89
C GLU A 76 -23.32 -15.83 -1.39
N ALA A 77 -23.09 -14.80 -0.58
CA ALA A 77 -23.33 -13.41 -0.97
C ALA A 77 -22.42 -12.99 -2.15
N ILE A 78 -21.13 -13.37 -2.15
CA ILE A 78 -20.21 -13.08 -3.26
C ILE A 78 -20.65 -13.78 -4.54
N LEU A 79 -21.02 -15.06 -4.46
CA LEU A 79 -21.42 -15.87 -5.62
C LEU A 79 -22.73 -15.37 -6.22
N SER A 80 -23.74 -15.12 -5.38
CA SER A 80 -25.07 -14.67 -5.82
C SER A 80 -25.05 -13.25 -6.39
N SER A 81 -24.31 -12.34 -5.74
CA SER A 81 -24.22 -10.94 -6.19
C SER A 81 -23.19 -10.71 -7.30
N ARG A 82 -22.34 -11.70 -7.60
CA ARG A 82 -21.21 -11.57 -8.54
C ARG A 82 -20.31 -10.38 -8.19
N SER A 83 -20.14 -10.12 -6.90
CA SER A 83 -19.53 -8.88 -6.40
C SER A 83 -18.69 -9.13 -5.16
N PHE A 84 -17.52 -8.49 -5.11
CA PHE A 84 -16.70 -8.40 -3.91
C PHE A 84 -16.56 -6.93 -3.51
N PHE A 85 -16.96 -6.58 -2.29
CA PHE A 85 -16.90 -5.20 -1.80
C PHE A 85 -15.58 -4.92 -1.10
N ILE A 86 -14.88 -3.91 -1.58
CA ILE A 86 -13.59 -3.47 -1.07
C ILE A 86 -13.79 -2.26 -0.17
N GLY A 87 -13.24 -2.34 1.03
CA GLY A 87 -13.37 -1.31 2.06
C GLY A 87 -12.43 -0.14 1.85
N ARG A 88 -12.89 1.05 2.21
CA ARG A 88 -12.03 2.22 2.39
C ARG A 88 -11.01 1.94 3.51
N TYR A 89 -9.77 2.38 3.33
CA TYR A 89 -8.66 2.19 4.26
C TYR A 89 -8.96 2.72 5.67
N THR A 90 -9.68 3.83 5.79
CA THR A 90 -10.07 4.42 7.09
C THR A 90 -11.14 3.63 7.83
N ASP A 91 -11.83 2.72 7.14
CA ASP A 91 -12.97 1.98 7.66
C ASP A 91 -12.64 0.50 7.91
N MET A 92 -11.36 0.15 7.81
CA MET A 92 -10.86 -1.19 8.11
C MET A 92 -11.13 -1.57 9.57
N ASN A 93 -11.28 -2.88 9.78
CA ASN A 93 -11.62 -3.43 11.10
C ASN A 93 -10.53 -3.12 12.15
N ASP A 94 -9.26 -3.14 11.73
CA ASP A 94 -8.14 -2.72 12.56
C ASP A 94 -7.88 -1.22 12.40
N LYS A 95 -8.44 -0.42 13.31
CA LYS A 95 -8.22 1.03 13.35
C LYS A 95 -6.78 1.41 13.70
N SER A 96 -6.01 0.50 14.32
CA SER A 96 -4.62 0.74 14.69
C SER A 96 -3.68 0.63 13.49
N GLU A 97 -4.09 -0.11 12.45
CA GLU A 97 -3.27 -0.38 11.28
C GLU A 97 -2.86 0.91 10.55
N LYS A 98 -3.80 1.86 10.40
CA LYS A 98 -3.50 3.17 9.84
C LYS A 98 -2.48 3.92 10.67
N GLN A 99 -2.64 3.91 11.99
CA GLN A 99 -1.82 4.71 12.89
C GLN A 99 -0.41 4.13 13.06
N TYR A 100 -0.24 2.83 12.85
CA TYR A 100 1.01 2.11 13.04
C TYR A 100 2.21 2.77 12.35
N THR A 101 2.15 2.95 11.03
CA THR A 101 3.28 3.53 10.27
C THR A 101 3.54 4.98 10.65
N TYR A 102 2.48 5.76 10.90
CA TYR A 102 2.63 7.15 11.35
C TYR A 102 3.24 7.24 12.76
N ASP A 103 2.97 6.28 13.64
CA ASP A 103 3.59 6.22 14.96
C ASP A 103 5.07 5.84 14.89
N LEU A 104 5.45 4.93 13.99
CA LEU A 104 6.86 4.66 13.69
C LEU A 104 7.56 5.94 13.22
N CYS A 105 6.92 6.72 12.36
CA CYS A 105 7.48 7.97 11.84
C CYS A 105 7.63 9.04 12.91
N LYS A 106 6.61 9.24 13.76
CA LYS A 106 6.69 10.15 14.91
C LYS A 106 7.80 9.74 15.87
N SER A 107 7.99 8.44 16.08
CA SER A 107 9.06 7.91 16.92
C SER A 107 10.44 8.21 16.31
N ALA A 108 10.61 7.92 15.02
CA ALA A 108 11.84 8.23 14.28
C ALA A 108 12.19 9.73 14.30
N LEU A 109 11.20 10.61 14.13
CA LEU A 109 11.39 12.06 14.23
C LEU A 109 11.82 12.47 15.64
N LYS A 110 11.19 11.94 16.69
CA LYS A 110 11.57 12.22 18.08
C LYS A 110 12.99 11.74 18.38
N GLU A 111 13.36 10.54 17.93
CA GLU A 111 14.72 9.98 18.07
C GLU A 111 15.76 10.84 17.33
N ALA A 112 15.38 11.46 16.21
CA ALA A 112 16.20 12.43 15.47
C ALA A 112 16.23 13.84 16.11
N GLY A 113 15.62 14.03 17.29
CA GLY A 113 15.59 15.30 18.00
C GLY A 113 14.64 16.33 17.36
N ALA A 114 13.55 15.89 16.74
CA ALA A 114 12.54 16.81 16.20
C ALA A 114 11.91 17.66 17.30
N SER A 115 11.81 18.96 17.03
CA SER A 115 11.10 19.93 17.87
C SER A 115 9.58 19.72 17.83
N ASN A 116 8.86 20.32 18.79
CA ASN A 116 7.39 20.32 18.77
C ASN A 116 6.83 20.97 17.49
N LYS A 117 7.51 21.99 16.95
CA LYS A 117 7.13 22.64 15.69
C LYS A 117 7.23 21.66 14.52
N GLU A 118 8.31 20.88 14.43
CA GLU A 118 8.47 19.85 13.41
C GLU A 118 7.41 18.76 13.53
N LEU A 119 7.12 18.28 14.74
CA LEU A 119 6.06 17.29 14.95
C LEU A 119 4.67 17.82 14.58
N GLN A 120 4.39 19.09 14.87
CA GLN A 120 3.13 19.74 14.49
C GLN A 120 3.02 19.86 12.97
N GLU A 121 4.08 20.31 12.29
CA GLU A 121 4.11 20.37 10.83
C GLU A 121 3.89 18.99 10.22
N PHE A 122 4.58 17.96 10.71
CA PHE A 122 4.39 16.59 10.23
C PHE A 122 2.93 16.13 10.38
N ASN A 123 2.28 16.43 11.51
CA ASN A 123 0.86 16.13 11.69
C ASN A 123 -0.04 16.90 10.70
N ASN A 124 0.30 18.13 10.36
CA ASN A 124 -0.43 18.92 9.36
C ASN A 124 -0.27 18.31 7.97
N ASP A 125 0.94 17.89 7.61
CA ASP A 125 1.24 17.26 6.31
C ASP A 125 0.41 15.98 6.10
N ILE A 126 0.28 15.14 7.13
CA ILE A 126 -0.43 13.84 7.02
C ILE A 126 -1.95 13.95 7.24
N SER A 127 -2.47 15.11 7.65
CA SER A 127 -3.91 15.28 7.92
C SER A 127 -4.74 15.63 6.68
N ASN A 128 -4.10 16.03 5.58
CA ASN A 128 -4.75 16.47 4.34
C ASN A 128 -4.40 15.55 3.15
N PRO A 129 -4.95 14.32 3.09
CA PRO A 129 -4.68 13.42 1.98
C PRO A 129 -5.29 13.98 0.69
N ILE A 130 -4.57 13.85 -0.42
CA ILE A 130 -5.04 14.20 -1.76
C ILE A 130 -5.74 13.02 -2.46
N PHE A 131 -5.60 11.82 -1.89
CA PHE A 131 -6.16 10.59 -2.42
C PHE A 131 -7.02 9.88 -1.39
N ASP A 132 -7.99 9.11 -1.89
CA ASP A 132 -8.73 8.13 -1.12
C ASP A 132 -8.19 6.72 -1.42
N TYR A 133 -8.23 5.84 -0.42
CA TYR A 133 -7.66 4.50 -0.51
C TYR A 133 -8.70 3.43 -0.22
N TYR A 134 -8.75 2.43 -1.07
CA TYR A 134 -9.53 1.21 -0.87
C TYR A 134 -8.59 0.01 -0.91
N LEU A 135 -8.67 -0.84 0.12
CA LEU A 135 -7.77 -1.98 0.29
C LEU A 135 -8.54 -3.30 0.24
N MET A 136 -8.09 -4.20 -0.64
CA MET A 136 -8.48 -5.60 -0.64
C MET A 136 -7.27 -6.43 -0.19
N SER A 137 -7.32 -6.89 1.06
CA SER A 137 -6.31 -7.80 1.62
C SER A 137 -6.65 -9.25 1.29
N LEU A 138 -5.72 -9.93 0.63
CA LEU A 138 -5.72 -11.38 0.41
C LEU A 138 -4.44 -11.96 0.99
N THR A 139 -4.40 -13.27 1.19
CA THR A 139 -3.17 -13.96 1.62
C THR A 139 -2.54 -14.73 0.46
N ASP A 140 -1.22 -14.83 0.45
CA ASP A 140 -0.47 -15.77 -0.40
C ASP A 140 -0.37 -17.17 0.24
N ASN A 141 -0.82 -17.32 1.48
CA ASN A 141 -0.79 -18.59 2.18
C ASN A 141 -2.08 -19.37 1.97
N LYS A 142 -2.02 -20.47 1.22
CA LYS A 142 -3.17 -21.36 0.98
C LYS A 142 -3.69 -22.09 2.23
N ASN A 143 -2.83 -22.26 3.23
CA ASN A 143 -3.04 -23.08 4.43
C ASN A 143 -2.77 -22.25 5.69
N SER A 144 -3.24 -21.00 5.75
CA SER A 144 -3.07 -20.22 6.97
C SER A 144 -3.96 -20.79 8.06
N GLU A 145 -3.43 -21.01 9.25
CA GLU A 145 -4.24 -21.28 10.45
C GLU A 145 -5.26 -20.17 10.71
N ALA A 146 -5.02 -18.97 10.14
CA ALA A 146 -5.95 -17.86 10.13
C ALA A 146 -7.28 -18.19 9.45
N LEU A 147 -7.35 -19.22 8.59
CA LEU A 147 -8.60 -19.76 8.05
C LEU A 147 -9.60 -19.98 9.19
N SER A 148 -9.19 -20.66 10.27
CA SER A 148 -10.06 -20.99 11.41
C SER A 148 -10.48 -19.77 12.26
N ARG A 149 -9.73 -18.66 12.18
CA ARG A 149 -9.99 -17.42 12.92
C ARG A 149 -10.85 -16.44 12.13
N TYR A 150 -10.63 -16.34 10.82
CA TYR A 150 -11.35 -15.42 9.93
C TYR A 150 -12.54 -16.08 9.22
N GLY A 151 -12.69 -17.40 9.31
CA GLY A 151 -13.85 -18.11 8.82
C GLY A 151 -13.72 -19.63 8.84
N ASP A 152 -14.37 -20.29 7.88
CA ASP A 152 -14.24 -21.73 7.66
C ASP A 152 -14.08 -22.05 6.16
N ILE A 153 -13.89 -21.01 5.33
CA ILE A 153 -13.77 -21.07 3.88
C ILE A 153 -12.62 -20.16 3.41
N ALA A 154 -11.83 -20.62 2.44
CA ALA A 154 -10.94 -19.78 1.64
C ALA A 154 -11.38 -19.79 0.17
N ILE A 155 -11.51 -18.60 -0.42
CA ILE A 155 -11.78 -18.45 -1.85
C ILE A 155 -10.45 -18.19 -2.56
N GLN A 156 -10.07 -19.06 -3.48
CA GLN A 156 -8.86 -18.91 -4.29
C GLN A 156 -9.14 -18.06 -5.53
N PHE A 157 -8.32 -17.03 -5.74
CA PHE A 157 -8.32 -16.17 -6.91
C PHE A 157 -6.98 -16.25 -7.64
N LYS A 158 -7.00 -16.02 -8.95
CA LYS A 158 -5.78 -15.68 -9.71
C LYS A 158 -5.44 -14.22 -9.48
N ASN A 159 -4.21 -13.92 -9.04
CA ASN A 159 -3.75 -12.56 -8.78
C ASN A 159 -3.93 -11.65 -10.01
N GLN A 160 -3.44 -12.12 -11.17
CA GLN A 160 -3.58 -11.37 -12.44
C GLN A 160 -5.04 -11.02 -12.75
N SER A 161 -5.97 -11.94 -12.50
CA SER A 161 -7.39 -11.71 -12.79
C SER A 161 -7.97 -10.57 -11.93
N ILE A 162 -7.63 -10.53 -10.64
CA ILE A 162 -8.03 -9.43 -9.75
C ILE A 162 -7.44 -8.11 -10.25
N GLN A 163 -6.13 -8.11 -10.57
CA GLN A 163 -5.43 -6.92 -11.03
C GLN A 163 -6.08 -6.36 -12.31
N ASP A 164 -6.35 -7.21 -13.30
CA ASP A 164 -6.92 -6.81 -14.58
C ASP A 164 -8.32 -6.22 -14.40
N HIS A 165 -9.20 -6.88 -13.64
CA HIS A 165 -10.57 -6.40 -13.44
C HIS A 165 -10.63 -5.07 -12.69
N LEU A 166 -9.81 -4.91 -11.64
CA LEU A 166 -9.71 -3.64 -10.93
C LEU A 166 -9.13 -2.54 -11.82
N ALA A 167 -8.06 -2.83 -12.57
CA ALA A 167 -7.41 -1.87 -13.45
C ALA A 167 -8.34 -1.41 -14.58
N ILE A 168 -9.02 -2.34 -15.26
CA ILE A 168 -10.00 -2.03 -16.32
C ILE A 168 -11.10 -1.10 -15.80
N LYS A 169 -11.55 -1.33 -14.56
CA LYS A 169 -12.65 -0.56 -13.97
C LYS A 169 -12.23 0.82 -13.49
N HIS A 170 -11.05 0.94 -12.88
CA HIS A 170 -10.66 2.14 -12.15
C HIS A 170 -9.57 2.98 -12.81
N THR A 171 -8.72 2.36 -13.66
CA THR A 171 -7.59 3.04 -14.30
C THR A 171 -7.95 3.47 -15.72
N PRO A 172 -8.21 4.76 -15.96
CA PRO A 172 -8.53 5.25 -17.29
C PRO A 172 -7.33 5.09 -18.22
N SER A 173 -7.58 4.85 -19.51
CA SER A 173 -6.51 4.70 -20.51
C SER A 173 -5.61 5.94 -20.66
N TYR A 174 -6.07 7.11 -20.21
CA TYR A 174 -5.35 8.38 -20.23
C TYR A 174 -4.59 8.71 -18.93
N PHE A 175 -4.50 7.78 -17.96
CA PHE A 175 -3.92 8.02 -16.63
C PHE A 175 -2.50 8.62 -16.66
N TYR A 176 -1.71 8.29 -17.68
CA TYR A 176 -0.34 8.79 -17.86
C TYR A 176 -0.27 10.29 -18.19
N LYS A 177 -1.39 10.90 -18.61
CA LYS A 177 -1.48 12.35 -18.87
C LYS A 177 -2.11 13.09 -17.70
N ARG A 178 -3.16 12.52 -17.12
CA ARG A 178 -3.93 13.11 -16.01
C ARG A 178 -4.72 12.03 -15.27
N LEU A 179 -5.00 12.30 -14.00
CA LEU A 179 -5.99 11.59 -13.20
C LEU A 179 -7.07 12.60 -12.82
N ASP A 180 -8.29 12.47 -13.32
CA ASP A 180 -9.41 13.33 -12.95
C ASP A 180 -10.03 12.85 -11.62
N PRO A 181 -10.82 13.68 -10.90
CA PRO A 181 -11.51 13.22 -9.69
C PRO A 181 -12.35 11.95 -9.94
N GLY A 182 -12.18 10.95 -9.09
CA GLY A 182 -12.84 9.65 -9.22
C GLY A 182 -12.08 8.61 -10.04
N ASP A 183 -11.14 9.04 -10.91
CA ASP A 183 -10.18 8.13 -11.52
C ASP A 183 -9.31 7.50 -10.43
N GLY A 184 -8.88 6.26 -10.68
CA GLY A 184 -7.97 5.60 -9.76
C GLY A 184 -6.82 4.87 -10.43
N LEU A 185 -5.83 4.51 -9.62
CA LEU A 185 -4.79 3.57 -10.00
C LEU A 185 -4.90 2.33 -9.14
N VAL A 186 -4.52 1.20 -9.72
CA VAL A 186 -4.55 -0.09 -9.04
C VAL A 186 -3.14 -0.66 -9.00
N TYR A 187 -2.69 -1.05 -7.82
CA TYR A 187 -1.41 -1.73 -7.67
C TYR A 187 -1.44 -2.74 -6.51
N PRO A 188 -0.90 -3.95 -6.69
CA PRO A 188 -0.76 -4.92 -5.62
C PRO A 188 0.51 -4.66 -4.80
N LEU A 189 0.40 -4.67 -3.47
CA LEU A 189 1.50 -4.55 -2.52
C LEU A 189 1.58 -5.78 -1.60
N LYS A 190 2.77 -6.37 -1.50
CA LYS A 190 3.13 -7.31 -0.45
C LYS A 190 3.36 -6.57 0.86
N VAL A 191 2.75 -7.07 1.93
CA VAL A 191 2.92 -6.51 3.27
C VAL A 191 4.29 -6.87 3.85
N LEU A 192 4.96 -5.87 4.40
CA LEU A 192 6.18 -6.01 5.19
C LEU A 192 5.81 -6.08 6.68
N TYR A 193 6.22 -7.16 7.35
CA TYR A 193 6.02 -7.37 8.79
C TYR A 193 7.30 -7.23 9.62
N ASP A 194 8.47 -7.30 8.99
CA ASP A 194 9.75 -7.21 9.72
C ASP A 194 9.97 -5.78 10.24
N LYS A 195 9.88 -5.61 11.55
CA LYS A 195 9.97 -4.29 12.21
C LYS A 195 11.33 -3.63 11.98
N LYS A 196 12.42 -4.40 11.91
CA LYS A 196 13.76 -3.83 11.71
C LYS A 196 13.86 -3.25 10.31
N GLU A 197 13.43 -3.99 9.30
CA GLU A 197 13.38 -3.54 7.92
C GLU A 197 12.47 -2.31 7.79
N GLN A 198 11.26 -2.34 8.38
CA GLN A 198 10.36 -1.18 8.38
C GLN A 198 11.03 0.09 8.95
N LEU A 199 11.77 -0.04 10.05
CA LEU A 199 12.50 1.07 10.67
C LEU A 199 13.63 1.58 9.77
N GLU A 200 14.28 0.74 8.95
CA GLU A 200 15.25 1.23 7.96
C GLU A 200 14.61 2.15 6.93
N TYR A 201 13.42 1.79 6.42
CA TYR A 201 12.66 2.64 5.49
C TYR A 201 12.19 3.92 6.16
N VAL A 202 11.53 3.81 7.32
CA VAL A 202 11.01 4.95 8.08
C VAL A 202 12.11 5.92 8.48
N ASN A 203 13.20 5.44 9.09
CA ASN A 203 14.29 6.30 9.56
C ASN A 203 14.96 7.04 8.41
N THR A 204 15.11 6.38 7.25
CA THR A 204 15.70 7.00 6.06
C THR A 204 14.85 8.18 5.58
N VAL A 205 13.55 7.98 5.38
CA VAL A 205 12.67 9.03 4.85
C VAL A 205 12.36 10.13 5.88
N MET A 206 12.26 9.79 7.17
CA MET A 206 11.98 10.77 8.22
C MET A 206 13.20 11.64 8.53
N LYS A 207 14.40 11.08 8.41
CA LYS A 207 15.63 11.88 8.44
C LYS A 207 15.67 12.88 7.29
N ALA A 208 15.35 12.44 6.07
CA ALA A 208 15.29 13.32 4.90
C ALA A 208 14.24 14.42 5.07
N TRP A 209 13.02 14.06 5.51
CA TRP A 209 11.95 15.02 5.80
C TRP A 209 12.38 16.09 6.82
N SER A 210 13.03 15.70 7.93
CA SER A 210 13.46 16.63 8.98
C SER A 210 14.58 17.57 8.49
N ILE A 211 15.57 17.04 7.75
CA ILE A 211 16.64 17.85 7.16
C ILE A 211 16.05 18.87 6.17
N ALA A 212 15.14 18.41 5.31
CA ALA A 212 14.47 19.26 4.33
C ALA A 212 13.63 20.35 4.99
N PHE A 213 12.86 20.01 6.02
CA PHE A 213 12.10 20.99 6.79
C PHE A 213 13.00 22.09 7.39
N ARG A 214 14.15 21.71 7.96
CA ARG A 214 15.09 22.65 8.62
C ARG A 214 15.84 23.54 7.63
N ASN A 215 16.01 23.11 6.39
CA ASN A 215 16.76 23.83 5.36
C ASN A 215 15.87 24.47 4.28
N LYS A 216 14.53 24.42 4.44
CA LYS A 216 13.57 24.97 3.48
C LYS A 216 13.80 26.44 3.14
N ASP A 217 14.24 27.27 4.09
CA ASP A 217 14.45 28.70 3.83
C ASP A 217 15.75 28.99 3.04
N ARG A 218 16.66 28.00 2.96
CA ARG A 218 17.95 28.12 2.27
C ARG A 218 17.89 27.59 0.83
N ASP A 219 17.15 26.51 0.63
CA ASP A 219 16.87 25.93 -0.67
C ASP A 219 15.38 25.50 -0.75
N PRO A 220 14.47 26.46 -1.02
CA PRO A 220 13.04 26.19 -0.97
C PRO A 220 12.56 25.15 -1.97
N ASN A 221 13.19 25.06 -3.13
CA ASN A 221 12.73 24.22 -4.23
C ASN A 221 13.08 22.76 -3.99
N ASP A 222 14.37 22.42 -3.85
CA ASP A 222 14.79 21.04 -3.66
C ASP A 222 14.32 20.49 -2.30
N MET A 223 14.37 21.31 -1.23
CA MET A 223 13.91 20.85 0.08
C MET A 223 12.40 20.62 0.11
N SER A 224 11.60 21.44 -0.58
CA SER A 224 10.17 21.17 -0.69
C SER A 224 9.91 19.90 -1.51
N GLN A 225 10.69 19.63 -2.56
CA GLN A 225 10.58 18.41 -3.35
C GLN A 225 10.91 17.18 -2.50
N ILE A 226 12.05 17.17 -1.81
CA ILE A 226 12.50 16.07 -0.93
C ILE A 226 11.50 15.82 0.21
N LYS A 227 10.96 16.89 0.82
CA LYS A 227 9.89 16.80 1.83
C LYS A 227 8.68 16.07 1.25
N ASN A 228 8.21 16.49 0.07
CA ASN A 228 7.05 15.90 -0.60
C ASN A 228 7.28 14.45 -1.04
N GLU A 229 8.46 14.12 -1.57
CA GLU A 229 8.84 12.74 -1.91
C GLU A 229 8.89 11.83 -0.68
N SER A 230 9.40 12.34 0.45
CA SER A 230 9.41 11.60 1.72
C SER A 230 7.99 11.32 2.23
N LEU A 231 7.06 12.27 2.05
CA LEU A 231 5.64 12.08 2.39
C LEU A 231 4.94 11.07 1.46
N LYS A 232 5.24 11.09 0.16
CA LYS A 232 4.73 10.07 -0.79
C LYS A 232 5.24 8.67 -0.46
N ALA A 233 6.52 8.54 -0.10
CA ALA A 233 7.09 7.27 0.34
C ALA A 233 6.41 6.75 1.61
N LEU A 234 6.20 7.64 2.59
CA LEU A 234 5.46 7.33 3.82
C LEU A 234 4.03 6.84 3.52
N GLU A 235 3.34 7.49 2.59
CA GLU A 235 1.99 7.11 2.20
C GLU A 235 1.95 5.69 1.64
N LEU A 236 2.92 5.32 0.79
CA LEU A 236 3.08 3.93 0.31
C LEU A 236 3.42 2.96 1.44
N TYR A 237 4.32 3.32 2.36
CA TYR A 237 4.62 2.48 3.52
C TYR A 237 3.39 2.26 4.40
N SER A 238 2.51 3.26 4.55
CA SER A 238 1.28 3.10 5.34
C SER A 238 0.32 2.06 4.75
N GLN A 239 0.46 1.76 3.46
CA GLN A 239 -0.35 0.76 2.76
C GLN A 239 0.24 -0.64 2.86
N CYS A 240 1.56 -0.79 3.03
CA CYS A 240 2.24 -2.09 3.07
C CYS A 240 2.95 -2.45 4.38
N PHE A 241 3.06 -1.57 5.37
CA PHE A 241 3.68 -1.92 6.66
C PHE A 241 2.61 -2.37 7.65
N LYS A 242 2.89 -3.45 8.36
CA LYS A 242 1.98 -3.99 9.37
C LYS A 242 2.74 -4.46 10.60
N ASN A 243 2.05 -4.50 11.73
CA ASN A 243 2.61 -4.96 12.99
C ASN A 243 3.18 -6.39 12.85
N SER A 244 4.42 -6.59 13.28
CA SER A 244 5.13 -7.87 13.19
C SER A 244 4.40 -9.04 13.86
N LEU A 245 3.50 -8.77 14.81
CA LEU A 245 2.68 -9.79 15.46
C LEU A 245 1.66 -10.46 14.51
N LEU A 246 1.38 -9.84 13.35
CA LEU A 246 0.39 -10.29 12.38
C LEU A 246 1.01 -11.00 11.17
N TYR A 247 2.29 -11.39 11.25
CA TYR A 247 3.04 -11.95 10.12
C TYR A 247 2.40 -13.19 9.46
N GLN A 248 1.59 -13.94 10.21
CA GLN A 248 0.90 -15.15 9.73
C GLN A 248 -0.18 -14.87 8.68
N GLU A 249 -0.59 -13.62 8.50
CA GLU A 249 -1.57 -13.25 7.48
C GLU A 249 -0.97 -13.23 6.08
N GLU A 250 0.35 -13.05 5.95
CA GLU A 250 1.10 -13.12 4.68
C GLU A 250 0.40 -12.35 3.54
N GLU A 251 0.01 -11.11 3.83
CA GLU A 251 -0.92 -10.36 2.99
C GLU A 251 -0.29 -9.85 1.68
N ILE A 252 -1.06 -10.00 0.60
CA ILE A 252 -1.00 -9.20 -0.62
C ILE A 252 -2.23 -8.30 -0.66
N ARG A 253 -2.01 -7.00 -0.81
CA ARG A 253 -3.04 -5.95 -0.81
C ARG A 253 -3.20 -5.36 -2.19
N PHE A 254 -4.40 -5.41 -2.74
CA PHE A 254 -4.72 -4.56 -3.88
C PHE A 254 -5.14 -3.21 -3.35
N VAL A 255 -4.32 -2.20 -3.67
CA VAL A 255 -4.62 -0.81 -3.38
C VAL A 255 -5.31 -0.21 -4.59
N VAL A 256 -6.50 0.37 -4.38
CA VAL A 256 -7.12 1.28 -5.33
C VAL A 256 -7.04 2.68 -4.76
N ILE A 257 -6.16 3.49 -5.35
CA ILE A 257 -6.01 4.90 -5.01
C ILE A 257 -6.96 5.69 -5.91
N LYS A 258 -7.86 6.50 -5.35
CA LYS A 258 -8.77 7.37 -6.12
C LYS A 258 -8.46 8.83 -5.85
N ARG A 259 -8.43 9.67 -6.89
CA ARG A 259 -8.25 11.12 -6.72
C ARG A 259 -9.49 11.73 -6.07
N LEU A 260 -9.30 12.45 -4.96
CA LEU A 260 -10.36 13.22 -4.32
C LEU A 260 -10.78 14.42 -5.18
N SER A 261 -12.03 14.85 -5.03
CA SER A 261 -12.48 16.12 -5.62
C SER A 261 -11.82 17.33 -4.94
N GLN A 262 -11.97 18.52 -5.54
CA GLN A 262 -11.47 19.78 -4.94
C GLN A 262 -12.10 20.06 -3.56
N GLU A 263 -13.31 19.57 -3.31
CA GLU A 263 -14.05 19.68 -2.04
C GLU A 263 -13.78 18.48 -1.11
N GLN A 264 -12.77 17.65 -1.40
CA GLN A 264 -12.42 16.43 -0.66
C GLN A 264 -13.54 15.38 -0.59
N HIS A 265 -14.55 15.46 -1.47
CA HIS A 265 -15.56 14.41 -1.59
C HIS A 265 -14.96 13.10 -2.14
N ILE A 266 -15.33 12.00 -1.48
CA ILE A 266 -15.02 10.63 -1.89
C ILE A 266 -15.98 10.17 -3.00
N MET A 267 -15.52 9.24 -3.84
CA MET A 267 -16.29 8.70 -4.98
C MET A 267 -16.33 7.16 -4.95
N PRO A 268 -17.02 6.57 -3.96
CA PRO A 268 -17.22 5.13 -3.90
C PRO A 268 -18.16 4.65 -5.01
N ASP A 269 -18.15 3.34 -5.29
CA ASP A 269 -19.12 2.73 -6.21
C ASP A 269 -20.50 2.61 -5.55
N LEU A 270 -20.52 2.42 -4.22
CA LEU A 270 -21.74 2.32 -3.42
C LEU A 270 -21.50 2.64 -1.94
N TYR A 271 -22.59 2.81 -1.20
CA TYR A 271 -22.60 2.81 0.26
C TYR A 271 -23.25 1.53 0.77
N PHE A 272 -22.53 0.76 1.58
CA PHE A 272 -23.03 -0.46 2.21
C PHE A 272 -23.01 -0.29 3.73
N ASN A 273 -24.19 -0.34 4.36
CA ASN A 273 -24.38 -0.03 5.79
C ASN A 273 -23.77 1.33 6.18
N GLY A 274 -23.97 2.35 5.34
CA GLY A 274 -23.45 3.70 5.55
C GLY A 274 -21.94 3.86 5.31
N LYS A 275 -21.22 2.79 4.96
CA LYS A 275 -19.77 2.84 4.67
C LYS A 275 -19.50 2.86 3.16
N PRO A 276 -18.60 3.73 2.66
CA PRO A 276 -18.19 3.75 1.26
C PRO A 276 -17.47 2.46 0.87
N LYS A 277 -17.81 1.92 -0.30
CA LYS A 277 -17.20 0.73 -0.89
C LYS A 277 -16.93 0.95 -2.37
N ILE A 278 -15.86 0.35 -2.86
CA ILE A 278 -15.72 0.06 -4.29
C ILE A 278 -15.99 -1.42 -4.51
N LYS A 279 -16.28 -1.81 -5.75
CA LYS A 279 -16.68 -3.16 -6.08
C LYS A 279 -15.71 -3.78 -7.08
N LEU A 280 -15.27 -5.00 -6.80
CA LEU A 280 -14.73 -5.92 -7.80
C LEU A 280 -15.87 -6.78 -8.34
N ASP A 281 -16.09 -6.77 -9.65
CA ASP A 281 -17.01 -7.69 -10.32
C ASP A 281 -16.39 -9.10 -10.37
N ILE A 282 -17.17 -10.13 -10.04
CA ILE A 282 -16.69 -11.52 -9.91
C ILE A 282 -17.28 -12.38 -11.02
N GLU A 283 -16.42 -12.78 -11.95
CA GLU A 283 -16.76 -13.74 -13.02
C GLU A 283 -16.53 -15.19 -12.57
N PRO A 284 -17.25 -16.18 -13.15
CA PRO A 284 -17.10 -17.59 -12.77
C PRO A 284 -15.67 -18.13 -12.85
N ASN A 285 -14.90 -17.66 -13.83
CA ASN A 285 -13.53 -18.07 -14.11
C ASN A 285 -12.49 -17.45 -13.16
N MET A 286 -12.89 -16.52 -12.29
CA MET A 286 -11.99 -15.89 -11.32
C MET A 286 -11.77 -16.75 -10.08
N ILE A 287 -12.71 -17.63 -9.76
CA ILE A 287 -12.67 -18.51 -8.59
C ILE A 287 -12.41 -19.94 -9.07
N ASP A 288 -11.17 -20.41 -8.96
CA ASP A 288 -10.84 -21.79 -9.35
C ASP A 288 -11.21 -22.78 -8.25
N THR A 289 -11.05 -22.39 -6.98
CA THR A 289 -11.17 -23.30 -5.84
C THR A 289 -11.77 -22.61 -4.62
N VAL A 290 -12.64 -23.32 -3.93
CA VAL A 290 -13.13 -23.01 -2.59
C VAL A 290 -12.58 -24.08 -1.65
N ILE A 291 -11.78 -23.66 -0.68
CA ILE A 291 -11.19 -24.54 0.33
C ILE A 291 -12.04 -24.45 1.59
N VAL A 292 -12.42 -25.58 2.19
CA VAL A 292 -13.22 -25.62 3.41
C VAL A 292 -12.42 -26.16 4.59
N SER A 293 -12.70 -25.69 5.80
CA SER A 293 -12.12 -26.23 7.03
C SER A 293 -12.73 -27.59 7.39
N HIS A 294 -12.09 -28.33 8.30
CA HIS A 294 -12.59 -29.58 8.86
C HIS A 294 -13.99 -29.45 9.48
N LYS A 295 -14.38 -28.27 9.97
CA LYS A 295 -15.74 -28.03 10.50
C LYS A 295 -16.84 -28.15 9.44
N LEU A 296 -16.48 -27.99 8.17
CA LEU A 296 -17.38 -28.03 7.03
C LEU A 296 -17.15 -29.24 6.11
N GLU A 297 -16.31 -30.20 6.51
CA GLU A 297 -16.00 -31.39 5.71
C GLU A 297 -17.27 -32.12 5.25
N GLY A 298 -18.21 -32.37 6.18
CA GLY A 298 -19.50 -33.00 5.88
C GLY A 298 -20.44 -32.17 4.97
N LYS A 299 -20.07 -30.93 4.63
CA LYS A 299 -20.84 -30.02 3.77
C LYS A 299 -20.18 -29.80 2.40
N ILE A 300 -19.05 -30.42 2.08
CA ILE A 300 -18.34 -30.21 0.79
C ILE A 300 -19.29 -30.39 -0.40
N SER A 301 -20.03 -31.50 -0.45
CA SER A 301 -20.96 -31.78 -1.56
C SER A 301 -22.11 -30.79 -1.67
N SER A 302 -22.60 -30.23 -0.55
CA SER A 302 -23.67 -29.22 -0.60
C SER A 302 -23.12 -27.85 -1.00
N ILE A 303 -21.93 -27.49 -0.53
CA ILE A 303 -21.21 -26.27 -0.95
C ILE A 303 -20.89 -26.34 -2.45
N GLN A 304 -20.43 -27.48 -2.95
CA GLN A 304 -20.19 -27.69 -4.40
C GLN A 304 -21.45 -27.45 -5.23
N LYS A 305 -22.60 -27.99 -4.80
CA LYS A 305 -23.89 -27.76 -5.47
C LYS A 305 -24.31 -26.29 -5.42
N MET A 306 -24.12 -25.62 -4.28
CA MET A 306 -24.39 -24.19 -4.14
C MET A 306 -23.54 -23.37 -5.11
N VAL A 307 -22.23 -23.59 -5.14
CA VAL A 307 -21.30 -22.93 -6.06
C VAL A 307 -21.72 -23.11 -7.52
N GLN A 308 -22.05 -24.35 -7.92
CA GLN A 308 -22.52 -24.66 -9.28
C GLN A 308 -23.87 -23.99 -9.59
N SER A 309 -24.80 -23.93 -8.64
CA SER A 309 -26.12 -23.31 -8.83
C SER A 309 -26.03 -21.81 -9.16
N TYR A 310 -24.99 -21.13 -8.67
CA TYR A 310 -24.71 -19.74 -9.01
C TYR A 310 -23.94 -19.58 -10.33
N GLY A 311 -23.62 -20.66 -11.05
CA GLY A 311 -22.97 -20.65 -12.37
C GLY A 311 -21.45 -20.74 -12.33
N PHE A 312 -20.86 -21.17 -11.23
CA PHE A 312 -19.42 -21.41 -11.06
C PHE A 312 -19.08 -22.89 -11.31
N ASN A 313 -19.41 -23.37 -12.51
CA ASN A 313 -19.41 -24.81 -12.83
C ASN A 313 -18.04 -25.48 -12.79
N ASN A 314 -16.97 -24.71 -13.03
CA ASN A 314 -15.59 -25.20 -13.05
C ASN A 314 -14.85 -24.98 -11.71
N THR A 315 -15.53 -24.41 -10.72
CA THR A 315 -14.94 -24.18 -9.40
C THR A 315 -14.98 -25.45 -8.57
N GLU A 316 -13.81 -25.88 -8.09
CA GLU A 316 -13.67 -27.04 -7.21
C GLU A 316 -13.92 -26.65 -5.75
N VAL A 317 -14.63 -27.49 -4.99
CA VAL A 317 -14.72 -27.39 -3.53
C VAL A 317 -13.95 -28.54 -2.90
N LYS A 318 -12.96 -28.23 -2.06
CA LYS A 318 -12.11 -29.24 -1.41
C LYS A 318 -11.82 -28.93 0.06
N LEU A 319 -11.43 -29.96 0.80
CA LEU A 319 -10.98 -29.82 2.19
C LEU A 319 -9.59 -29.15 2.25
N THR A 320 -9.32 -28.43 3.33
CA THR A 320 -7.99 -27.88 3.63
C THR A 320 -6.93 -28.99 3.78
N ASP A 321 -5.69 -28.69 3.40
CA ASP A 321 -4.54 -29.58 3.63
C ASP A 321 -4.05 -29.52 5.10
N LEU A 322 -4.58 -28.59 5.91
CA LEU A 322 -4.25 -28.49 7.34
C LEU A 322 -4.69 -29.75 8.08
N LEU A 323 -3.90 -30.17 9.08
CA LEU A 323 -4.14 -31.42 9.81
C LEU A 323 -5.34 -31.35 10.78
N TYR A 324 -5.75 -30.14 11.19
CA TYR A 324 -6.75 -29.92 12.23
C TYR A 324 -7.68 -28.75 11.90
#